data_AF-A0A7J6KY64-F1
#
_entry.id   AF-A0A7J6KY64-F1
#
_cell.length_a   1.000
_cell.length_b   1.000
_cell.length_c   1.000
_cell.angle_alpha   90.00
_cell.angle_beta   90.00
_cell.angle_gamma   90.00
#
_symmetry.space_group_name_H-M   'P 1'
#
loop_
_entity.id
_entity.type
_entity.pdbx_description
1 polymer ?
#
loop_
_entity_poly.entity_id
_entity_poly.type
_entity_poly.pdbx_seq_one_letter_code
_entity_poly.pdbx_strand_id
1 'polypeptide(L)'
;MLPSTSRILSTVPRSLGPALATTVGRRMMCSSRPAFAEQATKESPPKTEEASTDKPPKRPWTATSLFLYGSGVAAASWVGYCAFQSGGNPHKTEIMIENSLKQLPLYKPPERPEAEKLSRVDQHDLGDATMKDLATWFMAEDKRAVDGVSRSMVLDFVGESLGLLEPEEAEMEKDDDKRYPRFGKGKGKQLSEVTKAFVHKGHGRLDEEKRQGGCSLSEAAEFLSSVIGIHGDDAADKVRQRLHVIVEKNYKNTGTAVSVFQNPMNITPPPQPLPEVDEEEANKAVLKLELGQYETELAEGDADKERKKWLQNEIKTVKGLLQKK
;
A
#
# COMPACT_ATOMS: atom_id res chain seq x y z
N MET A 1 -60.92 -2.49 -27.40
CA MET A 1 -60.29 -3.73 -27.90
C MET A 1 -59.10 -4.05 -27.02
N LEU A 2 -59.24 -5.05 -26.15
CA LEU A 2 -58.12 -5.69 -25.43
C LEU A 2 -57.42 -6.65 -26.40
N PRO A 3 -56.10 -6.87 -26.25
CA PRO A 3 -55.57 -7.98 -25.43
C PRO A 3 -54.28 -7.55 -24.69
N SER A 4 -53.57 -8.32 -23.88
CA SER A 4 -53.76 -9.60 -23.20
C SER A 4 -52.61 -9.66 -22.17
N THR A 5 -52.92 -10.19 -21.01
CA THR A 5 -51.99 -10.56 -19.93
C THR A 5 -50.92 -11.56 -20.38
N SER A 6 -49.73 -11.47 -19.77
CA SER A 6 -48.84 -12.63 -19.56
C SER A 6 -48.03 -12.42 -18.26
N ARG A 7 -48.49 -13.08 -17.19
CA ARG A 7 -47.68 -13.49 -16.04
C ARG A 7 -47.22 -14.92 -16.32
N ILE A 8 -45.93 -15.21 -16.16
CA ILE A 8 -45.46 -16.57 -15.84
C ILE A 8 -44.43 -16.45 -14.71
N LEU A 9 -44.76 -17.16 -13.62
CA LEU A 9 -43.97 -17.47 -12.44
C LEU A 9 -42.98 -18.61 -12.73
N SER A 10 -42.06 -18.82 -11.78
CA SER A 10 -41.45 -20.13 -11.47
C SER A 10 -40.24 -20.48 -12.37
N THR A 11 -39.10 -21.00 -11.92
CA THR A 11 -38.83 -21.86 -10.76
C THR A 11 -37.30 -21.98 -10.60
N VAL A 12 -36.80 -21.97 -9.36
CA VAL A 12 -35.47 -22.50 -9.02
C VAL A 12 -35.59 -24.02 -8.91
N PRO A 13 -34.56 -24.79 -9.32
CA PRO A 13 -34.03 -25.77 -8.38
C PRO A 13 -32.50 -25.83 -8.36
N ARG A 14 -31.96 -25.59 -7.16
CA ARG A 14 -31.02 -26.43 -6.39
C ARG A 14 -30.39 -27.62 -7.14
N SER A 15 -29.07 -27.64 -7.23
CA SER A 15 -28.27 -28.86 -7.38
C SER A 15 -27.18 -28.88 -6.31
N LEU A 16 -27.39 -29.77 -5.33
CA LEU A 16 -26.40 -30.30 -4.41
C LEU A 16 -25.86 -31.58 -5.04
N GLY A 17 -24.54 -31.75 -5.10
CA GLY A 17 -23.97 -33.05 -5.37
C GLY A 17 -22.44 -33.06 -5.39
N PRO A 18 -21.79 -34.15 -4.93
CA PRO A 18 -20.55 -34.05 -4.16
C PRO A 18 -19.36 -34.81 -4.79
N ALA A 19 -18.23 -34.73 -4.08
CA ALA A 19 -17.30 -35.82 -3.78
C ALA A 19 -15.95 -35.92 -4.52
N LEU A 20 -15.01 -36.43 -3.71
CA LEU A 20 -13.70 -37.07 -3.97
C LEU A 20 -12.51 -36.13 -4.21
N ALA A 21 -11.67 -35.91 -3.18
CA ALA A 21 -10.66 -36.81 -2.61
C ALA A 21 -9.39 -36.90 -3.46
N THR A 22 -8.27 -36.41 -2.92
CA THR A 22 -6.94 -36.98 -3.23
C THR A 22 -6.02 -36.73 -2.04
N THR A 23 -5.93 -37.76 -1.20
CA THR A 23 -4.81 -37.99 -0.29
C THR A 23 -3.66 -38.57 -1.12
N VAL A 24 -2.51 -37.91 -1.16
CA VAL A 24 -1.24 -38.54 -1.59
C VAL A 24 -0.22 -38.33 -0.49
N GLY A 25 0.18 -39.44 0.11
CA GLY A 25 1.28 -39.51 1.03
C GLY A 25 2.64 -39.52 0.33
N ARG A 26 3.60 -38.90 1.03
CA ARG A 26 4.95 -39.42 1.33
C ARG A 26 5.90 -39.68 0.15
N ARG A 27 6.94 -38.84 0.05
CA ARG A 27 8.32 -39.32 -0.06
C ARG A 27 9.32 -38.36 0.57
N MET A 28 10.22 -38.96 1.34
CA MET A 28 11.31 -38.37 2.12
C MET A 28 12.60 -38.22 1.28
N MET A 29 13.49 -37.36 1.79
CA MET A 29 14.95 -37.22 1.58
C MET A 29 15.37 -36.58 0.24
N CYS A 30 16.36 -35.68 0.19
CA CYS A 30 17.66 -35.71 0.85
C CYS A 30 18.38 -34.33 0.76
N SER A 31 19.48 -34.18 1.51
CA SER A 31 20.63 -33.27 1.26
C SER A 31 20.46 -31.80 1.72
N SER A 32 21.28 -31.17 2.56
CA SER A 32 22.63 -31.43 3.07
C SER A 32 22.85 -30.71 4.42
N ARG A 33 23.35 -31.41 5.44
CA ARG A 33 23.96 -30.83 6.65
C ARG A 33 25.49 -31.00 6.53
N PRO A 34 26.31 -29.98 6.83
CA PRO A 34 27.75 -30.16 6.89
C PRO A 34 28.14 -30.94 8.14
N ALA A 35 29.02 -31.91 7.95
CA ALA A 35 29.61 -32.77 8.97
C ALA A 35 30.55 -31.96 9.88
N PHE A 36 30.36 -32.07 11.20
CA PHE A 36 31.36 -31.68 12.18
C PHE A 36 31.89 -32.96 12.83
N ALA A 37 33.22 -33.07 12.86
CA ALA A 37 33.96 -34.27 13.19
C ALA A 37 33.76 -34.71 14.65
N GLU A 38 33.43 -36.00 14.81
CA GLU A 38 33.62 -36.77 16.04
C GLU A 38 35.12 -36.90 16.33
N GLN A 39 35.55 -36.49 17.53
CA GLN A 39 36.76 -37.02 18.16
C GLN A 39 36.38 -37.66 19.50
N ALA A 40 36.29 -38.99 19.43
CA ALA A 40 36.68 -40.01 20.41
C ALA A 40 36.68 -39.62 21.90
N THR A 41 35.65 -40.12 22.58
CA THR A 41 35.63 -40.43 24.01
C THR A 41 36.69 -41.49 24.35
N LYS A 42 37.55 -41.21 25.33
CA LYS A 42 38.32 -42.23 26.07
C LYS A 42 38.00 -42.07 27.56
N GLU A 43 37.58 -43.18 28.17
CA GLU A 43 37.11 -43.30 29.55
C GLU A 43 38.24 -43.29 30.60
N SER A 44 37.93 -42.63 31.74
CA SER A 44 38.28 -42.94 33.15
C SER A 44 39.69 -42.62 33.71
N PRO A 45 39.84 -42.30 35.03
CA PRO A 45 38.90 -42.49 36.16
C PRO A 45 38.58 -41.20 36.97
N PRO A 46 37.64 -41.26 37.94
CA PRO A 46 37.13 -40.08 38.63
C PRO A 46 38.08 -39.67 39.75
N LYS A 47 38.46 -38.39 39.78
CA LYS A 47 39.14 -37.79 40.92
C LYS A 47 38.24 -36.73 41.54
N THR A 48 37.65 -37.09 42.66
CA THR A 48 37.06 -36.19 43.64
C THR A 48 38.15 -35.22 44.10
N GLU A 49 38.15 -33.99 43.60
CA GLU A 49 38.88 -32.88 44.21
C GLU A 49 37.90 -31.69 44.30
N GLU A 50 37.51 -31.47 45.56
CA GLU A 50 37.07 -30.24 46.20
C GLU A 50 36.81 -29.04 45.29
N ALA A 51 35.59 -28.51 45.38
CA ALA A 51 35.22 -27.21 44.85
C ALA A 51 36.10 -26.12 45.48
N SER A 52 37.26 -25.87 44.88
CA SER A 52 38.05 -24.67 45.07
C SER A 52 37.18 -23.49 44.64
N THR A 53 36.83 -22.65 45.61
CA THR A 53 36.31 -21.30 45.39
C THR A 53 37.48 -20.37 45.00
N ASP A 54 38.25 -20.75 43.98
CA ASP A 54 39.25 -19.88 43.40
C ASP A 54 38.54 -18.85 42.54
N LYS A 55 38.47 -17.63 43.07
CA LYS A 55 38.11 -16.45 42.29
C LYS A 55 39.02 -16.42 41.06
N PRO A 56 38.49 -16.38 39.82
CA PRO A 56 39.34 -16.36 38.65
C PRO A 56 40.32 -15.19 38.79
N PRO A 57 41.62 -15.39 38.47
CA PRO A 57 42.60 -14.34 38.60
C PRO A 57 42.11 -13.10 37.85
N LYS A 58 42.17 -11.94 38.50
CA LYS A 58 41.84 -10.63 37.91
C LYS A 58 42.80 -10.39 36.74
N ARG A 59 42.48 -10.95 35.56
CA ARG A 59 43.20 -10.65 34.33
C ARG A 59 43.08 -9.15 34.11
N PRO A 60 44.19 -8.42 33.91
CA PRO A 60 44.11 -7.00 33.62
C PRO A 60 43.26 -6.82 32.36
N TRP A 61 42.36 -5.84 32.39
CA TRP A 61 41.53 -5.54 31.23
C TRP A 61 42.43 -5.14 30.06
N THR A 62 42.53 -6.03 29.08
CA THR A 62 43.19 -5.74 27.81
C THR A 62 42.36 -4.74 27.00
N ALA A 63 43.03 -3.94 26.16
CA ALA A 63 42.34 -2.99 25.27
C ALA A 63 41.30 -3.68 24.37
N THR A 64 41.58 -4.92 23.93
CA THR A 64 40.64 -5.75 23.17
C THR A 64 39.42 -6.18 23.99
N SER A 65 39.60 -6.57 25.25
CA SER A 65 38.46 -6.87 26.13
C SER A 65 37.62 -5.64 26.44
N LEU A 66 38.24 -4.46 26.60
CA LEU A 66 37.53 -3.19 26.75
C LEU A 66 36.71 -2.86 25.50
N PHE A 67 37.31 -3.01 24.31
CA PHE A 67 36.65 -2.75 23.05
C PHE A 67 35.45 -3.68 22.82
N LEU A 68 35.63 -4.99 22.98
CA LEU A 68 34.56 -5.98 22.80
C LEU A 68 33.42 -5.78 23.79
N TYR A 69 33.75 -5.45 25.04
CA TYR A 69 32.74 -5.14 26.05
C TYR A 69 31.98 -3.85 25.70
N GLY A 70 32.70 -2.79 25.31
CA GLY A 70 32.11 -1.53 24.89
C GLY A 70 31.21 -1.68 23.65
N SER A 71 31.67 -2.41 22.63
CA SER A 71 30.88 -2.66 21.42
C SER A 71 29.65 -3.52 21.72
N GLY A 72 29.76 -4.50 22.62
CA GLY A 72 28.64 -5.33 23.05
C GLY A 72 27.57 -4.53 23.79
N VAL A 73 27.98 -3.66 24.71
CA VAL A 73 27.06 -2.77 25.43
C VAL A 73 26.39 -1.80 24.47
N ALA A 74 27.14 -1.17 23.56
CA ALA A 74 26.59 -0.26 22.58
C ALA A 74 25.57 -0.95 21.65
N ALA A 75 25.88 -2.15 21.16
CA ALA A 75 24.96 -2.93 20.32
C ALA A 75 23.68 -3.32 21.08
N ALA A 76 23.81 -3.75 22.35
CA ALA A 76 22.66 -4.11 23.18
C ALA A 76 21.78 -2.87 23.48
N SER A 77 22.39 -1.73 23.80
CA SER A 77 21.67 -0.47 24.00
C SER A 77 20.96 0.00 22.73
N TRP A 78 21.60 -0.15 21.56
CA TRP A 78 20.99 0.17 20.26
C TRP A 78 19.77 -0.72 19.97
N VAL A 79 19.89 -2.03 20.12
CA VAL A 79 18.76 -2.96 19.94
C VAL A 79 17.63 -2.67 20.93
N GLY A 80 17.97 -2.38 22.19
CA GLY A 80 17.00 -1.96 23.21
C GLY A 80 16.27 -0.68 22.84
N TYR A 81 16.97 0.31 22.26
CA TYR A 81 16.37 1.54 21.75
C TYR A 81 15.40 1.28 20.58
N CYS A 82 15.78 0.43 19.62
CA CYS A 82 14.89 0.02 18.52
C CYS A 82 13.64 -0.71 19.04
N ALA A 83 13.79 -1.58 20.05
CA ALA A 83 12.66 -2.30 20.67
C ALA A 83 11.73 -1.36 21.46
N PHE A 84 12.29 -0.32 22.09
CA PHE A 84 11.50 0.71 22.77
C PHE A 84 10.70 1.55 21.78
N GLN A 85 11.32 2.04 20.70
CA GLN A 85 10.63 2.81 19.66
C GLN A 85 9.56 2.01 18.91
N SER A 86 9.76 0.70 18.76
CA SER A 86 8.81 -0.16 18.06
C SER A 86 7.55 -0.49 18.90
N GLY A 87 7.48 -0.04 20.16
CA GLY A 87 6.39 -0.38 21.08
C GLY A 87 6.44 -1.85 21.50
N GLY A 88 7.61 -2.48 21.49
CA GLY A 88 7.80 -3.89 21.82
C GLY A 88 7.36 -4.88 20.74
N ASN A 89 7.00 -4.41 19.53
CA ASN A 89 6.66 -5.31 18.42
C ASN A 89 7.94 -5.90 17.81
N PRO A 90 8.16 -7.23 17.85
CA PRO A 90 9.39 -7.84 17.37
C PRO A 90 9.61 -7.64 15.87
N HIS A 91 8.53 -7.69 15.07
CA HIS A 91 8.60 -7.52 13.63
C HIS A 91 8.97 -6.08 13.24
N LYS A 92 8.38 -5.09 13.90
CA LYS A 92 8.74 -3.67 13.68
C LYS A 92 10.18 -3.38 14.12
N THR A 93 10.65 -4.05 15.17
CA THR A 93 12.04 -3.95 15.64
C THR A 93 13.01 -4.51 14.60
N GLU A 94 12.71 -5.66 14.01
CA GLU A 94 13.49 -6.27 12.94
C GLU A 94 13.64 -5.34 11.73
N ILE A 95 12.52 -4.76 11.25
CA ILE A 95 12.53 -3.81 10.12
C ILE A 95 13.40 -2.57 10.43
N MET A 96 13.33 -2.03 11.65
CA MET A 96 14.14 -0.88 12.03
C MET A 96 15.64 -1.20 12.09
N ILE A 97 15.99 -2.38 12.61
CA ILE A 97 17.38 -2.84 12.66
C ILE A 97 17.91 -3.05 11.23
N GLU A 98 17.12 -3.69 10.37
CA GLU A 98 17.50 -3.91 8.96
C GLU A 98 17.69 -2.60 8.21
N ASN A 99 16.78 -1.63 8.37
CA ASN A 99 16.89 -0.32 7.74
C ASN A 99 18.11 0.46 8.25
N SER A 100 18.44 0.35 9.54
CA SER A 100 19.63 1.00 10.10
C SER A 100 20.94 0.35 9.59
N LEU A 101 20.98 -0.99 9.50
CA LEU A 101 22.13 -1.70 8.93
C LEU A 101 22.36 -1.31 7.46
N LYS A 102 21.29 -1.18 6.67
CA LYS A 102 21.35 -0.73 5.27
C LYS A 102 21.89 0.68 5.09
N GLN A 103 21.85 1.53 6.12
CA GLN A 103 22.40 2.89 6.09
C GLN A 103 23.90 2.95 6.41
N LEU A 104 24.50 1.86 6.90
CA LEU A 104 25.93 1.84 7.17
C LEU A 104 26.72 1.96 5.85
N PRO A 105 27.85 2.67 5.84
CA PRO A 105 28.64 2.95 4.63
C PRO A 105 29.24 1.70 3.97
N LEU A 106 29.18 0.53 4.63
CA LEU A 106 29.56 -0.75 4.04
C LEU A 106 28.51 -1.33 3.08
N TYR A 107 27.25 -0.87 3.19
CA TYR A 107 26.16 -1.34 2.36
C TYR A 107 25.87 -0.33 1.24
N LYS A 108 25.37 -0.83 0.12
CA LYS A 108 24.86 0.02 -0.95
C LYS A 108 23.78 0.93 -0.34
N PRO A 109 23.79 2.25 -0.63
CA PRO A 109 22.82 3.16 -0.04
C PRO A 109 21.41 2.61 -0.28
N PRO A 110 20.53 2.68 0.72
CA PRO A 110 19.18 2.18 0.58
C PRO A 110 18.57 2.82 -0.66
N GLU A 111 17.93 2.00 -1.50
CA GLU A 111 17.18 2.55 -2.62
C GLU A 111 16.17 3.57 -2.10
N ARG A 112 15.86 4.58 -2.91
CA ARG A 112 14.88 5.60 -2.53
C ARG A 112 13.62 4.94 -1.98
N PRO A 113 13.05 5.47 -0.88
CA PRO A 113 11.89 4.87 -0.25
C PRO A 113 10.78 4.66 -1.27
N GLU A 114 10.01 3.58 -1.14
CA GLU A 114 8.95 3.24 -2.10
C GLU A 114 7.95 4.39 -2.27
N ALA A 115 7.67 5.14 -1.20
CA ALA A 115 6.86 6.35 -1.26
C ALA A 115 7.43 7.44 -2.21
N GLU A 116 8.75 7.61 -2.30
CA GLU A 116 9.39 8.55 -3.23
C GLU A 116 9.45 8.00 -4.66
N LYS A 117 9.53 6.67 -4.82
CA LYS A 117 9.38 6.03 -6.13
C LYS A 117 7.94 6.18 -6.64
N LEU A 118 6.95 6.04 -5.77
CA LEU A 118 5.52 6.17 -6.08
C LEU A 118 5.09 7.62 -6.27
N SER A 119 5.79 8.60 -5.69
CA SER A 119 5.47 10.03 -5.87
C SER A 119 5.87 10.56 -7.25
N ARG A 120 6.77 9.87 -7.95
CA ARG A 120 7.14 10.20 -9.33
C ARG A 120 6.32 9.33 -10.28
N VAL A 121 5.39 9.97 -10.98
CA VAL A 121 4.64 9.32 -12.04
C VAL A 121 5.57 9.11 -13.23
N ASP A 122 6.07 7.89 -13.40
CA ASP A 122 6.76 7.48 -14.62
C ASP A 122 5.73 7.38 -15.76
N GLN A 123 6.05 8.00 -16.89
CA GLN A 123 5.18 8.10 -18.07
C GLN A 123 5.32 6.90 -19.00
N HIS A 124 6.38 6.10 -18.87
CA HIS A 124 6.60 4.88 -19.66
C HIS A 124 6.34 5.07 -21.17
N ASP A 125 6.90 6.12 -21.78
CA ASP A 125 6.73 6.45 -23.21
C ASP A 125 5.30 6.83 -23.67
N LEU A 126 4.34 6.98 -22.76
CA LEU A 126 3.05 7.59 -23.12
C LEU A 126 3.22 9.08 -23.38
N GLY A 127 2.63 9.55 -24.47
CA GLY A 127 2.55 10.99 -24.74
C GLY A 127 1.78 11.73 -23.65
N ASP A 128 2.19 12.98 -23.36
CA ASP A 128 1.67 13.78 -22.25
C ASP A 128 0.14 13.87 -22.19
N ALA A 129 -0.49 14.02 -23.35
CA ALA A 129 -1.94 14.09 -23.47
C ALA A 129 -2.62 12.77 -23.04
N THR A 130 -2.09 11.64 -23.49
CA THR A 130 -2.60 10.31 -23.14
C THR A 130 -2.40 10.02 -21.66
N MET A 131 -1.23 10.39 -21.12
CA MET A 131 -0.95 10.26 -19.69
C MET A 131 -1.88 11.12 -18.84
N LYS A 132 -2.15 12.35 -19.27
CA LYS A 132 -3.08 13.25 -18.57
C LYS A 132 -4.49 12.68 -18.51
N ASP A 133 -4.98 12.16 -19.64
CA ASP A 133 -6.31 11.58 -19.71
C ASP A 133 -6.38 10.27 -18.90
N LEU A 134 -5.33 9.44 -18.95
CA LEU A 134 -5.22 8.21 -18.14
C LEU A 134 -5.26 8.53 -16.64
N ALA A 135 -4.47 9.52 -16.20
CA ALA A 135 -4.45 9.93 -14.80
C ALA A 135 -5.78 10.53 -14.36
N THR A 136 -6.46 11.26 -15.25
CA THR A 136 -7.79 11.83 -14.96
C THR A 136 -8.81 10.72 -14.75
N TRP A 137 -8.83 9.72 -15.63
CA TRP A 137 -9.65 8.52 -15.44
C TRP A 137 -9.29 7.80 -14.14
N PHE A 138 -8.00 7.53 -13.93
CA PHE A 138 -7.50 6.76 -12.79
C PHE A 138 -7.89 7.42 -11.46
N MET A 139 -7.62 8.72 -11.29
CA MET A 139 -7.98 9.44 -10.06
C MET A 139 -9.49 9.55 -9.84
N ALA A 140 -10.27 9.64 -10.92
CA ALA A 140 -11.72 9.69 -10.79
C ALA A 140 -12.28 8.33 -10.37
N GLU A 141 -11.69 7.24 -10.84
CA GLU A 141 -12.10 5.88 -10.49
C GLU A 141 -11.61 5.47 -9.10
N ASP A 142 -10.39 5.87 -8.73
CA ASP A 142 -9.84 5.69 -7.38
C ASP A 142 -10.72 6.33 -6.31
N LYS A 143 -11.26 7.52 -6.59
CA LYS A 143 -12.22 8.20 -5.69
C LYS A 143 -13.58 7.52 -5.62
N ARG A 144 -13.97 6.74 -6.64
CA ARG A 144 -15.27 6.05 -6.70
C ARG A 144 -15.21 4.68 -6.04
N ALA A 145 -14.09 3.98 -6.17
CA ALA A 145 -13.89 2.66 -5.60
C ALA A 145 -13.58 2.76 -4.10
N VAL A 146 -14.20 1.88 -3.30
CA VAL A 146 -13.94 1.82 -1.85
C VAL A 146 -12.50 1.38 -1.55
N ASP A 147 -11.97 0.51 -2.40
CA ASP A 147 -10.65 -0.11 -2.26
C ASP A 147 -9.62 0.43 -3.28
N GLY A 148 -9.92 1.58 -3.91
CA GLY A 148 -9.11 2.16 -4.98
C GLY A 148 -9.15 1.39 -6.31
N VAL A 149 -8.31 1.79 -7.26
CA VAL A 149 -8.28 1.16 -8.60
C VAL A 149 -7.64 -0.24 -8.54
N SER A 150 -8.41 -1.27 -8.84
CA SER A 150 -7.90 -2.64 -8.89
C SER A 150 -7.23 -2.97 -10.23
N ARG A 151 -6.35 -3.98 -10.25
CA ARG A 151 -5.73 -4.45 -11.51
C ARG A 151 -6.75 -5.01 -12.50
N SER A 152 -7.82 -5.65 -12.02
CA SER A 152 -8.90 -6.12 -12.88
C SER A 152 -9.61 -4.95 -13.55
N MET A 153 -9.87 -3.87 -12.83
CA MET A 153 -10.48 -2.66 -13.39
C MET A 153 -9.60 -2.00 -14.46
N VAL A 154 -8.26 -2.03 -14.29
CA VAL A 154 -7.33 -1.59 -15.34
C VAL A 154 -7.38 -2.52 -16.56
N LEU A 155 -7.46 -3.83 -16.36
CA LEU A 155 -7.59 -4.80 -17.45
C LEU A 155 -8.91 -4.61 -18.22
N ASP A 156 -10.03 -4.45 -17.52
CA ASP A 156 -11.34 -4.20 -18.10
C ASP A 156 -11.36 -2.86 -18.86
N PHE A 157 -10.71 -1.83 -18.31
CA PHE A 157 -10.59 -0.54 -18.96
C PHE A 157 -9.77 -0.63 -20.26
N VAL A 158 -8.58 -1.21 -20.21
CA VAL A 158 -7.72 -1.38 -21.38
C VAL A 158 -8.36 -2.32 -22.40
N GLY A 159 -9.09 -3.32 -21.92
CA GLY A 159 -9.78 -4.29 -22.72
C GLY A 159 -11.05 -3.76 -23.38
N GLU A 160 -12.08 -3.55 -22.59
CA GLU A 160 -13.42 -3.21 -23.04
C GLU A 160 -13.52 -1.75 -23.50
N SER A 161 -12.95 -0.82 -22.72
CA SER A 161 -13.14 0.62 -22.99
C SER A 161 -12.20 1.13 -24.08
N LEU A 162 -10.93 0.69 -24.07
CA LEU A 162 -9.97 1.05 -25.11
C LEU A 162 -9.99 0.10 -26.31
N GLY A 163 -10.53 -1.11 -26.15
CA GLY A 163 -10.62 -2.13 -27.21
C GLY A 163 -9.27 -2.77 -27.55
N LEU A 164 -8.35 -2.84 -26.57
CA LEU A 164 -7.00 -3.38 -26.79
C LEU A 164 -6.84 -4.84 -26.32
N LEU A 165 -7.76 -5.33 -25.50
CA LEU A 165 -7.83 -6.70 -24.98
C LEU A 165 -9.30 -7.12 -25.07
N GLU A 166 -9.64 -8.12 -25.88
CA GLU A 166 -11.05 -8.58 -25.89
C GLU A 166 -11.31 -9.44 -24.63
N PRO A 167 -12.38 -9.16 -23.87
CA PRO A 167 -12.67 -9.83 -22.58
C PRO A 167 -13.12 -11.30 -22.75
N GLU A 168 -13.72 -11.68 -23.88
CA GLU A 168 -14.32 -13.01 -24.07
C GLU A 168 -13.31 -14.11 -24.46
N GLU A 169 -12.18 -13.76 -25.10
CA GLU A 169 -11.23 -14.76 -25.62
C GLU A 169 -10.11 -15.10 -24.62
N ALA A 170 -9.86 -14.24 -23.63
CA ALA A 170 -8.76 -14.39 -22.68
C ALA A 170 -9.04 -15.36 -21.52
N GLU A 171 -10.30 -15.62 -21.18
CA GLU A 171 -10.69 -16.39 -19.99
C GLU A 171 -10.87 -17.90 -20.23
N MET A 172 -10.89 -18.37 -21.49
CA MET A 172 -11.27 -19.76 -21.78
C MET A 172 -10.19 -20.65 -22.41
N GLU A 173 -9.00 -20.13 -22.75
CA GLU A 173 -7.99 -20.92 -23.47
C GLU A 173 -6.69 -21.11 -22.67
N LYS A 174 -6.33 -22.37 -22.43
CA LYS A 174 -5.10 -22.77 -21.70
C LYS A 174 -3.82 -22.59 -22.53
N ASP A 175 -3.95 -22.43 -23.84
CA ASP A 175 -2.83 -22.23 -24.77
C ASP A 175 -2.58 -20.74 -24.97
N ASP A 176 -1.43 -20.25 -24.50
CA ASP A 176 -1.02 -18.84 -24.61
C ASP A 176 -0.98 -18.31 -26.04
N ASP A 177 -0.70 -19.18 -27.00
CA ASP A 177 -0.61 -18.84 -28.43
C ASP A 177 -1.98 -18.55 -29.08
N LYS A 178 -3.08 -18.92 -28.42
CA LYS A 178 -4.43 -18.82 -28.97
C LYS A 178 -5.31 -17.80 -28.25
N ARG A 179 -4.83 -17.27 -27.12
CA ARG A 179 -5.54 -16.30 -26.27
C ARG A 179 -5.97 -15.00 -26.98
N TYR A 180 -5.29 -14.66 -28.07
CA TYR A 180 -5.52 -13.44 -28.85
C TYR A 180 -5.39 -13.75 -30.36
N PRO A 181 -6.32 -14.53 -30.92
CA PRO A 181 -6.22 -15.09 -32.27
C PRO A 181 -6.22 -14.02 -33.37
N ARG A 182 -6.86 -12.86 -33.12
CA ARG A 182 -6.92 -11.73 -34.07
C ARG A 182 -5.57 -11.05 -34.33
N PHE A 183 -4.64 -11.13 -33.39
CA PHE A 183 -3.37 -10.40 -33.45
C PHE A 183 -2.25 -11.21 -34.12
N GLY A 184 -2.55 -12.44 -34.57
CA GLY A 184 -1.57 -13.39 -35.06
C GLY A 184 -0.74 -13.99 -33.91
N LYS A 185 -0.21 -15.20 -34.12
CA LYS A 185 0.45 -15.99 -33.06
C LYS A 185 1.57 -15.23 -32.32
N GLY A 186 2.32 -14.37 -33.01
CA GLY A 186 3.42 -13.61 -32.41
C GLY A 186 2.95 -12.54 -31.42
N LYS A 187 2.08 -11.62 -31.87
CA LYS A 187 1.59 -10.54 -31.01
C LYS A 187 0.66 -11.03 -29.91
N GLY A 188 -0.14 -12.07 -30.19
CA GLY A 188 -1.02 -12.66 -29.20
C GLY A 188 -0.27 -13.26 -28.02
N LYS A 189 0.84 -13.96 -28.27
CA LYS A 189 1.71 -14.47 -27.22
C LYS A 189 2.31 -13.35 -26.37
N GLN A 190 2.84 -12.30 -26.99
CA GLN A 190 3.38 -11.13 -26.29
C GLN A 190 2.33 -10.46 -25.40
N LEU A 191 1.10 -10.32 -25.91
CA LEU A 191 0.01 -9.71 -25.16
C LEU A 191 -0.40 -10.56 -23.95
N SER A 192 -0.41 -11.90 -24.09
CA SER A 192 -0.63 -12.83 -22.98
C SER A 192 0.48 -12.73 -21.93
N GLU A 193 1.75 -12.66 -22.35
CA GLU A 193 2.89 -12.52 -21.44
C GLU A 193 2.85 -11.19 -20.67
N VAL A 194 2.58 -10.07 -21.32
CA VAL A 194 2.45 -8.75 -20.69
C VAL A 194 1.28 -8.73 -19.70
N THR A 195 0.14 -9.30 -20.07
CA THR A 195 -1.04 -9.39 -19.20
C THR A 195 -0.77 -10.26 -17.97
N LYS A 196 -0.14 -11.43 -18.16
CA LYS A 196 0.28 -12.30 -17.05
C LYS A 196 1.27 -11.60 -16.14
N ALA A 197 2.27 -10.91 -16.69
CA ALA A 197 3.26 -10.17 -15.91
C ALA A 197 2.60 -9.09 -15.06
N PHE A 198 1.65 -8.33 -15.63
CA PHE A 198 0.89 -7.31 -14.91
C PHE A 198 0.07 -7.90 -13.75
N VAL A 199 -0.61 -9.02 -13.96
CA VAL A 199 -1.36 -9.72 -12.91
C VAL A 199 -0.43 -10.27 -11.82
N HIS A 200 0.68 -10.90 -12.22
CA HIS A 200 1.65 -11.48 -11.29
C HIS A 200 2.40 -10.43 -10.46
N LYS A 201 2.59 -9.21 -10.98
CA LYS A 201 3.21 -8.08 -10.24
C LYS A 201 2.41 -7.72 -8.97
N GLY A 202 1.13 -8.08 -8.91
CA GLY A 202 0.29 -7.93 -7.72
C GLY A 202 0.28 -9.14 -6.77
N HIS A 203 0.89 -10.27 -7.13
CA HIS A 203 0.81 -11.51 -6.35
C HIS A 203 1.88 -11.53 -5.25
N GLY A 204 1.47 -11.57 -3.98
CA GLY A 204 2.38 -11.58 -2.83
C GLY A 204 2.47 -10.28 -2.03
N ARG A 205 1.75 -9.22 -2.43
CA ARG A 205 1.61 -8.01 -1.62
C ARG A 205 0.78 -8.28 -0.36
N LEU A 206 1.19 -7.69 0.77
CA LEU A 206 0.53 -7.82 2.08
C LEU A 206 -0.91 -7.28 2.01
N ASP A 207 -1.82 -7.75 2.88
CA ASP A 207 -3.22 -7.29 2.84
C ASP A 207 -3.36 -5.79 3.17
N GLU A 208 -2.47 -5.22 4.00
CA GLU A 208 -2.30 -3.77 4.17
C GLU A 208 -1.84 -3.06 2.88
N GLU A 209 -0.95 -3.65 2.09
CA GLU A 209 -0.52 -3.13 0.78
C GLU A 209 -1.60 -3.30 -0.30
N LYS A 210 -2.50 -4.27 -0.17
CA LYS A 210 -3.70 -4.37 -1.03
C LYS A 210 -4.73 -3.30 -0.68
N ARG A 211 -4.82 -2.91 0.60
CA ARG A 211 -5.73 -1.85 1.08
C ARG A 211 -5.22 -0.44 0.83
N GLN A 212 -3.91 -0.23 0.78
CA GLN A 212 -3.29 1.06 0.45
C GLN A 212 -2.82 1.13 -1.02
N GLY A 213 -2.75 0.00 -1.72
CA GLY A 213 -2.14 -0.17 -3.03
C GLY A 213 -2.99 -1.02 -3.97
N GLY A 214 -4.11 -0.44 -4.38
CA GLY A 214 -4.62 -0.67 -5.74
C GLY A 214 -3.50 -0.49 -6.77
N CYS A 215 -3.71 -1.01 -7.98
CA CYS A 215 -2.78 -0.82 -9.10
C CYS A 215 -2.31 0.63 -9.14
N SER A 216 -1.01 0.93 -9.16
CA SER A 216 -0.59 2.34 -9.19
C SER A 216 -0.83 2.95 -10.57
N LEU A 217 -0.91 4.29 -10.65
CA LEU A 217 -1.02 4.99 -11.93
C LEU A 217 0.18 4.67 -12.86
N SER A 218 1.39 4.58 -12.30
CA SER A 218 2.58 4.19 -13.07
C SER A 218 2.50 2.74 -13.57
N GLU A 219 2.00 1.81 -12.76
CA GLU A 219 1.76 0.42 -13.21
C GLU A 219 0.71 0.36 -14.33
N ALA A 220 -0.34 1.17 -14.25
CA ALA A 220 -1.35 1.27 -15.31
C ALA A 220 -0.77 1.90 -16.60
N ALA A 221 0.09 2.91 -16.46
CA ALA A 221 0.80 3.53 -17.58
C ALA A 221 1.78 2.54 -18.25
N GLU A 222 2.61 1.85 -17.47
CA GLU A 222 3.53 0.81 -17.95
C GLU A 222 2.79 -0.27 -18.75
N PHE A 223 1.66 -0.73 -18.21
CA PHE A 223 0.82 -1.72 -18.88
C PHE A 223 0.23 -1.20 -20.18
N LEU A 224 -0.36 0.01 -20.17
CA LEU A 224 -0.96 0.61 -21.37
C LEU A 224 0.09 0.85 -22.47
N SER A 225 1.28 1.35 -22.10
CA SER A 225 2.38 1.54 -23.04
C SER A 225 2.83 0.23 -23.68
N SER A 226 3.02 -0.81 -22.87
CA SER A 226 3.41 -2.13 -23.35
C SER A 226 2.38 -2.70 -24.34
N VAL A 227 1.10 -2.54 -24.05
CA VAL A 227 0.01 -2.97 -24.93
C VAL A 227 -0.01 -2.16 -26.24
N ILE A 228 0.14 -0.84 -26.17
CA ILE A 228 0.24 0.03 -27.35
C ILE A 228 1.44 -0.37 -28.22
N GLY A 229 2.61 -0.63 -27.62
CA GLY A 229 3.82 -1.03 -28.34
C GLY A 229 3.66 -2.34 -29.13
N ILE A 230 2.83 -3.28 -28.64
CA ILE A 230 2.51 -4.53 -29.34
C ILE A 230 1.58 -4.27 -30.54
N HIS A 231 0.62 -3.37 -30.39
CA HIS A 231 -0.33 -3.02 -31.46
C HIS A 231 0.31 -2.14 -32.54
N GLY A 232 1.24 -1.26 -32.17
CA GLY A 232 1.97 -0.33 -33.04
C GLY A 232 1.41 1.10 -33.00
N ASP A 233 2.07 2.01 -33.72
CA ASP A 233 1.80 3.47 -33.64
C ASP A 233 0.36 3.85 -34.01
N ASP A 234 -0.25 3.16 -34.97
CA ASP A 234 -1.66 3.37 -35.37
C ASP A 234 -2.65 3.13 -34.22
N ALA A 235 -2.26 2.32 -33.23
CA ALA A 235 -3.07 2.07 -32.03
C ALA A 235 -2.91 3.18 -31.00
N ALA A 236 -1.73 3.81 -30.90
CA ALA A 236 -1.48 4.90 -29.96
C ALA A 236 -2.45 6.08 -30.20
N ASP A 237 -2.65 6.47 -31.45
CA ASP A 237 -3.57 7.55 -31.81
C ASP A 237 -5.04 7.18 -31.54
N LYS A 238 -5.44 5.94 -31.83
CA LYS A 238 -6.79 5.44 -31.53
C LYS A 238 -7.05 5.41 -30.03
N VAL A 239 -6.08 4.96 -29.24
CA VAL A 239 -6.16 4.93 -27.79
C VAL A 239 -6.28 6.34 -27.25
N ARG A 240 -5.43 7.27 -27.71
CA ARG A 240 -5.49 8.67 -27.31
C ARG A 240 -6.87 9.27 -27.59
N GLN A 241 -7.42 9.07 -28.80
CA GLN A 241 -8.75 9.56 -29.15
C GLN A 241 -9.86 8.95 -28.28
N ARG A 242 -9.85 7.63 -28.09
CA ARG A 242 -10.86 6.92 -27.27
C ARG A 242 -10.80 7.34 -25.82
N LEU A 243 -9.59 7.37 -25.25
CA LEU A 243 -9.34 7.79 -23.88
C LEU A 243 -9.82 9.22 -23.64
N HIS A 244 -9.50 10.13 -24.57
CA HIS A 244 -9.97 11.51 -24.50
C HIS A 244 -11.50 11.60 -24.49
N VAL A 245 -12.18 10.86 -25.39
CA VAL A 245 -13.65 10.82 -25.45
C VAL A 245 -14.26 10.25 -24.18
N ILE A 246 -13.66 9.21 -23.59
CA ILE A 246 -14.11 8.63 -22.31
C ILE A 246 -13.98 9.67 -21.20
N VAL A 247 -12.83 10.35 -21.12
CA VAL A 247 -12.57 11.39 -20.11
C VAL A 247 -13.56 12.55 -20.26
N GLU A 248 -13.73 13.04 -21.47
CA GLU A 248 -14.65 14.15 -21.76
C GLU A 248 -16.11 13.78 -21.46
N LYS A 249 -16.55 12.59 -21.86
CA LYS A 249 -17.95 12.18 -21.68
C LYS A 249 -18.30 11.89 -20.22
N ASN A 250 -17.41 11.21 -19.50
CA ASN A 250 -17.73 10.67 -18.18
C ASN A 250 -17.23 11.55 -17.03
N TYR A 251 -16.25 12.43 -17.27
CA TYR A 251 -15.54 13.13 -16.19
C TYR A 251 -15.38 14.65 -16.39
N LYS A 252 -15.88 15.24 -17.49
CA LYS A 252 -15.83 16.71 -17.72
C LYS A 252 -16.48 17.55 -16.62
N ASN A 253 -17.44 16.99 -15.88
CA ASN A 253 -18.15 17.68 -14.81
C ASN A 253 -17.60 17.42 -13.40
N THR A 254 -16.60 16.54 -13.22
CA THR A 254 -16.12 16.19 -11.87
C THR A 254 -15.18 17.25 -11.29
N GLY A 255 -14.85 18.32 -12.02
CA GLY A 255 -13.95 19.38 -11.55
C GLY A 255 -12.51 18.92 -11.30
N THR A 256 -12.19 17.65 -11.61
CA THR A 256 -10.89 17.04 -11.40
C THR A 256 -9.98 17.36 -12.59
N ALA A 257 -9.62 18.63 -12.76
CA ALA A 257 -8.56 19.00 -13.68
C ALA A 257 -7.22 18.52 -13.08
N VAL A 258 -6.82 17.29 -13.41
CA VAL A 258 -5.56 16.74 -12.90
C VAL A 258 -4.40 17.42 -13.62
N SER A 259 -3.67 18.26 -12.88
CA SER A 259 -2.37 18.77 -13.30
C SER A 259 -1.29 17.71 -13.02
N VAL A 260 -1.30 16.63 -13.81
CA VAL A 260 -0.35 15.49 -13.69
C VAL A 260 1.11 15.93 -13.85
N PHE A 261 1.34 17.06 -14.52
CA PHE A 261 2.66 17.53 -14.94
C PHE A 261 3.16 18.75 -14.16
N GLN A 262 2.61 19.02 -12.97
CA GLN A 262 3.28 19.97 -12.08
C GLN A 262 4.59 19.34 -11.62
N ASN A 263 5.67 19.76 -12.30
CA ASN A 263 7.06 19.58 -11.94
C ASN A 263 7.20 19.38 -10.43
N PRO A 264 7.87 18.32 -9.93
CA PRO A 264 8.13 18.17 -8.48
C PRO A 264 9.02 19.30 -7.93
N MET A 265 9.58 20.14 -8.81
CA MET A 265 10.30 21.36 -8.48
C MET A 265 9.43 22.63 -8.45
N ASN A 266 8.17 22.56 -8.89
CA ASN A 266 7.18 23.61 -8.63
C ASN A 266 6.49 23.29 -7.32
N ILE A 267 7.30 23.19 -6.26
CA ILE A 267 6.84 23.36 -4.90
C ILE A 267 6.11 24.69 -4.93
N THR A 268 4.79 24.68 -4.78
CA THR A 268 4.04 25.87 -4.41
C THR A 268 4.89 26.52 -3.34
N PRO A 269 5.35 27.78 -3.52
CA PRO A 269 6.19 28.43 -2.51
C PRO A 269 5.55 28.14 -1.16
N PRO A 270 6.35 27.70 -0.15
CA PRO A 270 5.81 27.25 1.13
C PRO A 270 4.70 28.21 1.49
N PRO A 271 3.48 27.71 1.81
CA PRO A 271 2.32 28.58 2.06
C PRO A 271 2.87 29.70 2.90
N GLN A 272 2.80 30.94 2.35
CA GLN A 272 3.38 32.11 3.00
C GLN A 272 3.09 31.96 4.48
N PRO A 273 4.07 32.12 5.39
CA PRO A 273 3.86 31.89 6.80
C PRO A 273 2.53 32.51 7.14
N LEU A 274 1.58 31.66 7.55
CA LEU A 274 0.19 32.08 7.79
C LEU A 274 0.30 33.41 8.52
N PRO A 275 -0.38 34.47 8.03
CA PRO A 275 -0.22 35.81 8.61
C PRO A 275 -0.27 35.62 10.12
N GLU A 276 0.79 36.02 10.85
CA GLU A 276 0.95 35.70 12.27
C GLU A 276 -0.36 36.04 12.97
N VAL A 277 -1.19 35.01 13.18
CA VAL A 277 -2.49 35.19 13.80
C VAL A 277 -2.11 35.35 15.24
N ASP A 278 -2.29 36.56 15.75
CA ASP A 278 -2.12 36.87 17.16
C ASP A 278 -2.76 35.73 17.96
N GLU A 279 -1.97 35.08 18.82
CA GLU A 279 -2.40 33.88 19.56
C GLU A 279 -3.69 34.18 20.34
N GLU A 280 -3.88 35.44 20.74
CA GLU A 280 -5.12 35.91 21.36
C GLU A 280 -6.33 35.87 20.43
N GLU A 281 -6.17 36.20 19.15
CA GLU A 281 -7.24 36.16 18.16
C GLU A 281 -7.61 34.71 17.81
N ALA A 282 -6.61 33.84 17.69
CA ALA A 282 -6.81 32.40 17.50
C ALA A 282 -7.57 31.78 18.69
N ASN A 283 -7.15 32.10 19.93
CA ASN A 283 -7.81 31.63 21.14
C ASN A 283 -9.26 32.15 21.24
N LYS A 284 -9.51 33.41 20.87
CA LYS A 284 -10.87 33.97 20.82
C LYS A 284 -11.73 33.28 19.76
N ALA A 285 -11.16 32.88 18.62
CA ALA A 285 -11.88 32.17 17.58
C ALA A 285 -12.31 30.77 18.05
N VAL A 286 -11.42 30.04 18.74
CA VAL A 286 -11.73 28.73 19.34
C VAL A 286 -12.85 28.85 20.37
N LEU A 287 -12.75 29.82 21.31
CA LEU A 287 -13.79 30.03 22.33
C LEU A 287 -15.15 30.40 21.72
N LYS A 288 -15.19 31.11 20.59
CA LYS A 288 -16.45 31.39 19.88
C LYS A 288 -17.06 30.14 19.26
N LEU A 289 -16.25 29.23 18.72
CA LEU A 289 -16.72 27.96 18.16
C LEU A 289 -17.27 27.06 19.27
N GLU A 290 -16.55 26.92 20.38
CA GLU A 290 -16.98 26.13 21.54
C GLU A 290 -18.30 26.68 22.12
N LEU A 291 -18.43 28.00 22.24
CA LEU A 291 -19.67 28.63 22.69
C LEU A 291 -20.83 28.32 21.75
N GLY A 292 -20.62 28.41 20.44
CA GLY A 292 -21.63 28.06 19.44
C GLY A 292 -22.09 26.61 19.58
N GLN A 293 -21.14 25.69 19.76
CA GLN A 293 -21.44 24.28 19.96
C GLN A 293 -22.26 24.02 21.23
N TYR A 294 -21.91 24.64 22.35
CA TYR A 294 -22.67 24.50 23.60
C TYR A 294 -24.08 25.11 23.51
N GLU A 295 -24.24 26.25 22.83
CA GLU A 295 -25.55 26.86 22.61
C GLU A 295 -26.45 26.01 21.70
N THR A 296 -25.87 25.40 20.66
CA THR A 296 -26.59 24.45 19.79
C THR A 296 -26.99 23.19 20.55
N GLU A 297 -26.08 22.58 21.31
CA GLU A 297 -26.36 21.38 22.13
C GLU A 297 -27.45 21.65 23.18
N LEU A 298 -27.47 22.86 23.76
CA LEU A 298 -28.51 23.28 24.69
C LEU A 298 -29.87 23.47 24.00
N ALA A 299 -29.88 23.96 22.75
CA ALA A 299 -31.08 24.25 21.96
C ALA A 299 -31.73 22.99 21.37
N GLU A 300 -30.93 22.00 20.96
CA GLU A 300 -31.43 20.72 20.42
C GLU A 300 -32.22 19.90 21.44
N GLY A 301 -32.07 20.19 22.74
CA GLY A 301 -33.02 19.76 23.77
C GLY A 301 -32.89 18.30 24.23
N ASP A 302 -32.07 17.49 23.57
CA ASP A 302 -31.83 16.07 23.89
C ASP A 302 -30.92 15.82 25.10
N ALA A 303 -30.34 16.86 25.69
CA ALA A 303 -29.53 16.75 26.91
C ALA A 303 -30.39 16.51 28.17
N ASP A 304 -29.91 15.66 29.07
CA ASP A 304 -30.52 15.43 30.39
C ASP A 304 -30.41 16.67 31.31
N LYS A 305 -31.09 16.65 32.46
CA LYS A 305 -31.16 17.82 33.35
C LYS A 305 -29.81 18.21 33.95
N GLU A 306 -28.90 17.25 34.12
CA GLU A 306 -27.58 17.48 34.69
C GLU A 306 -26.63 18.08 33.64
N ARG A 307 -26.66 17.53 32.41
CA ARG A 307 -25.94 18.06 31.25
C ARG A 307 -26.39 19.46 30.88
N LYS A 308 -27.70 19.77 30.94
CA LYS A 308 -28.21 21.14 30.71
C LYS A 308 -27.67 22.14 31.73
N LYS A 309 -27.60 21.77 33.01
CA LYS A 309 -27.00 22.63 34.05
C LYS A 309 -25.51 22.84 33.82
N TRP A 310 -24.80 21.78 33.43
CA TRP A 310 -23.38 21.85 33.10
C TRP A 310 -23.12 22.77 31.90
N LEU A 311 -23.85 22.58 30.79
CA LEU A 311 -23.77 23.43 29.59
C LEU A 311 -24.06 24.90 29.89
N GLN A 312 -25.08 25.19 30.71
CA GLN A 312 -25.37 26.57 31.14
C GLN A 312 -24.21 27.20 31.93
N ASN A 313 -23.52 26.41 32.75
CA ASN A 313 -22.36 26.89 33.50
C ASN A 313 -21.15 27.11 32.57
N GLU A 314 -20.88 26.19 31.64
CA GLU A 314 -19.79 26.35 30.67
C GLU A 314 -20.01 27.52 29.72
N ILE A 315 -21.22 27.69 29.19
CA ILE A 315 -21.57 28.87 28.37
C ILE A 315 -21.29 30.16 29.15
N LYS A 316 -21.60 30.19 30.45
CA LYS A 316 -21.32 31.35 31.31
C LYS A 316 -19.82 31.57 31.50
N THR A 317 -19.04 30.51 31.71
CA THR A 317 -17.58 30.56 31.84
C THR A 317 -16.91 31.05 30.56
N VAL A 318 -17.25 30.46 29.40
CA VAL A 318 -16.71 30.83 28.09
C VAL A 318 -17.09 32.26 27.71
N LYS A 319 -18.33 32.70 27.97
CA LYS A 319 -18.73 34.11 27.81
C LYS A 319 -17.91 35.05 28.71
N GLY A 320 -17.61 34.64 29.94
CA GLY A 320 -16.76 35.39 30.84
C GLY A 320 -15.33 35.54 30.33
N LEU A 321 -14.75 34.46 29.78
CA LEU A 321 -13.42 34.47 29.17
C LEU A 321 -13.36 35.34 27.90
N LEU A 322 -14.41 35.32 27.07
CA LEU A 322 -14.50 36.17 25.88
C LEU A 322 -14.64 37.68 26.21
N GLN A 323 -15.17 38.02 27.38
CA GLN A 323 -15.34 39.42 27.83
C GLN A 323 -14.12 39.97 28.58
N LYS A 324 -13.26 39.10 29.12
CA LYS A 324 -12.06 39.51 29.85
C LYS A 324 -10.96 39.83 28.84
N LYS A 325 -10.75 41.12 28.60
CA LYS A 325 -9.59 41.63 27.83
C LYS A 325 -8.31 41.46 28.62
#